data_AF-A0A9E5FHI4-F1
#
_entry.id   AF-A0A9E5FHI4-F1
#
_cell.length_a   1.000
_cell.length_b   1.000
_cell.length_c   1.000
_cell.angle_alpha   90.00
_cell.angle_beta   90.00
_cell.angle_gamma   90.00
#
_symmetry.space_group_name_H-M   'P 1'
#
loop_
_entity.id
_entity.type
_entity.pdbx_description
1 polymer ?
#
loop_
_entity_poly.entity_id
_entity_poly.type
_entity_poly.pdbx_seq_one_letter_code
_entity_poly.pdbx_strand_id
1 'polypeptide(L)'
;MSIEGKTLHLTAACQWECIARKPGNVSRTHDFQDATLGDFLLSASLVAPLLAGAETSGVGAAIHAACRAVRTHVGTNTNLGLILALAPLAAVPDGVPLREGLDRVLARLDHDDAKWAFQGIALANPGGLGAASAQDVHAPPSVSFLEGMRLAA
;
A
#
# COMPACT_ATOMS: atom_id res chain seq x y z
N MET A 1 3.33 16.88 -11.66
CA MET A 1 4.44 16.06 -11.15
C MET A 1 4.57 14.79 -11.99
N SER A 2 5.61 14.73 -12.81
CA SER A 2 5.93 13.50 -13.57
C SER A 2 5.92 12.26 -12.67
N ILE A 3 5.72 11.08 -13.28
CA ILE A 3 5.86 9.78 -12.62
C ILE A 3 7.18 9.71 -11.82
N GLU A 4 8.26 10.28 -12.35
CA GLU A 4 9.55 10.39 -11.65
C GLU A 4 9.47 11.23 -10.37
N GLY A 5 8.79 12.39 -10.41
CA GLY A 5 8.58 13.23 -9.22
C GLY A 5 7.72 12.54 -8.16
N LYS A 6 6.63 11.86 -8.57
CA LYS A 6 5.81 11.03 -7.68
C LYS A 6 6.64 9.91 -7.05
N THR A 7 7.45 9.22 -7.86
CA THR A 7 8.34 8.15 -7.39
C THR A 7 9.31 8.66 -6.33
N LEU A 8 9.93 9.83 -6.53
CA LEU A 8 10.84 10.41 -5.56
C LEU A 8 10.16 10.71 -4.21
N HIS A 9 8.98 11.36 -4.22
CA HIS A 9 8.25 11.67 -3.00
C HIS A 9 7.77 10.41 -2.26
N LEU A 10 7.27 9.42 -2.99
CA LEU A 10 6.84 8.14 -2.42
C LEU A 10 8.02 7.39 -1.81
N THR A 11 9.18 7.38 -2.49
CA THR A 11 10.41 6.75 -1.98
C THR A 11 10.84 7.42 -0.68
N ALA A 12 10.90 8.76 -0.67
CA ALA A 12 11.28 9.53 0.51
C ALA A 12 10.32 9.30 1.67
N ALA A 13 9.00 9.31 1.42
CA ALA A 13 7.99 9.06 2.44
C ALA A 13 8.14 7.67 3.07
N CYS A 14 8.29 6.63 2.25
CA CYS A 14 8.51 5.27 2.73
C CYS A 14 9.82 5.16 3.53
N GLN A 15 10.94 5.69 3.01
CA GLN A 15 12.23 5.63 3.69
C GLN A 15 12.21 6.37 5.03
N TRP A 16 11.58 7.55 5.09
CA TRP A 16 11.44 8.32 6.33
C TRP A 16 10.62 7.58 7.37
N GLU A 17 9.54 6.91 6.97
CA GLU A 17 8.76 6.06 7.87
C GLU A 17 9.62 4.91 8.42
N CYS A 18 10.44 4.27 7.58
CA CYS A 18 11.28 3.14 7.97
C CYS A 18 12.37 3.52 8.99
N ILE A 19 12.98 4.71 8.82
CA ILE A 19 14.07 5.17 9.71
C ILE A 19 13.58 5.88 10.96
N ALA A 20 12.30 6.27 11.02
CA ALA A 20 11.71 6.89 12.20
C ALA A 20 11.70 5.90 13.36
N ARG A 21 12.11 6.36 14.56
CA ARG A 21 12.02 5.51 15.77
C ARG A 21 10.56 5.34 16.17
N LYS A 22 10.11 4.10 16.17
CA LYS A 22 8.74 3.69 16.50
C LYS A 22 8.84 2.56 17.52
N PRO A 23 8.49 2.76 18.80
CA PRO A 23 8.54 1.70 19.80
C PRO A 23 7.77 0.46 19.33
N GLY A 24 8.39 -0.73 19.45
CA GLY A 24 7.79 -1.98 18.99
C GLY A 24 7.82 -2.22 17.48
N ASN A 25 8.53 -1.38 16.71
CA ASN A 25 8.70 -1.53 15.27
C ASN A 25 10.19 -1.61 14.88
N VAL A 26 10.45 -1.95 13.61
CA VAL A 26 11.80 -1.92 13.03
C VAL A 26 12.42 -0.52 13.17
N SER A 27 13.72 -0.49 13.40
CA SER A 27 14.51 0.75 13.46
C SER A 27 15.98 0.45 13.14
N ARG A 28 16.82 1.49 13.11
CA ARG A 28 18.28 1.34 12.92
C ARG A 28 18.97 0.42 13.94
N THR A 29 18.34 0.19 15.09
CA THR A 29 18.93 -0.59 16.20
C THR A 29 18.07 -1.78 16.60
N HIS A 30 17.00 -2.07 15.86
CA HIS A 30 16.07 -3.15 16.21
C HIS A 30 15.42 -3.70 14.94
N ASP A 31 15.68 -4.97 14.66
CA ASP A 31 15.04 -5.73 13.58
C ASP A 31 13.86 -6.54 14.13
N PHE A 32 12.97 -6.96 13.24
CA PHE A 32 11.98 -8.00 13.54
C PHE A 32 12.60 -9.39 13.39
N GLN A 33 11.87 -10.41 13.83
CA GLN A 33 12.32 -11.80 13.71
C GLN A 33 12.50 -12.21 12.23
N ASP A 34 11.69 -11.66 11.33
CA ASP A 34 11.61 -12.02 9.92
C ASP A 34 11.93 -10.87 8.95
N ALA A 35 12.26 -9.67 9.45
CA ALA A 35 12.52 -8.50 8.62
C ALA A 35 13.52 -7.53 9.27
N THR A 36 14.38 -6.93 8.45
CA THR A 36 15.40 -5.95 8.85
C THR A 36 15.11 -4.55 8.31
N LEU A 37 15.77 -3.52 8.81
CA LEU A 37 15.67 -2.18 8.20
C LEU A 37 16.03 -2.20 6.69
N GLY A 38 16.96 -3.06 6.27
CA GLY A 38 17.34 -3.22 4.86
C GLY A 38 16.17 -3.67 3.98
N ASP A 39 15.37 -4.61 4.48
CA ASP A 39 14.20 -5.14 3.79
C ASP A 39 13.12 -4.06 3.58
N PHE A 40 12.91 -3.23 4.59
CA PHE A 40 12.00 -2.09 4.52
C PHE A 40 12.47 -1.03 3.51
N LEU A 41 13.77 -0.71 3.48
CA LEU A 41 14.34 0.24 2.52
C LEU A 41 14.33 -0.28 1.08
N LEU A 42 14.57 -1.59 0.89
CA LEU A 42 14.42 -2.25 -0.41
C LEU A 42 12.96 -2.16 -0.87
N SER A 43 12.03 -2.47 0.03
CA SER A 43 10.59 -2.40 -0.25
C SER A 43 10.17 -0.97 -0.65
N ALA A 44 10.69 0.06 0.02
CA ALA A 44 10.44 1.46 -0.35
C ALA A 44 10.82 1.76 -1.82
N SER A 45 11.98 1.27 -2.26
CA SER A 45 12.47 1.47 -3.64
C SER A 45 11.65 0.68 -4.68
N LEU A 46 11.12 -0.48 -4.29
CA LEU A 46 10.28 -1.32 -5.17
C LEU A 46 8.87 -0.75 -5.35
N VAL A 47 8.25 -0.27 -4.27
CA VAL A 47 6.83 0.13 -4.30
C VAL A 47 6.62 1.51 -4.91
N ALA A 48 7.53 2.45 -4.68
CA ALA A 48 7.36 3.83 -5.11
C ALA A 48 7.04 4.01 -6.61
N PRO A 49 7.77 3.40 -7.56
CA PRO A 49 7.45 3.55 -8.99
C PRO A 49 6.11 2.90 -9.37
N LEU A 50 5.72 1.81 -8.70
CA LEU A 50 4.45 1.13 -8.95
C LEU A 50 3.27 1.99 -8.49
N LEU A 51 3.39 2.61 -7.31
CA LEU A 51 2.38 3.52 -6.79
C LEU A 51 2.33 4.84 -7.56
N ALA A 52 3.47 5.34 -8.05
CA ALA A 52 3.51 6.56 -8.87
C ALA A 52 2.64 6.48 -10.13
N GLY A 53 2.42 5.26 -10.66
CA GLY A 53 1.54 4.99 -11.79
C GLY A 53 0.06 4.73 -11.43
N ALA A 54 -0.35 4.92 -10.18
CA ALA A 54 -1.71 4.60 -9.72
C ALA A 54 -2.81 5.43 -10.41
N GLU A 55 -2.49 6.65 -10.84
CA GLU A 55 -3.43 7.49 -11.62
C GLU A 55 -3.86 6.82 -12.92
N THR A 56 -2.94 6.15 -13.60
CA THR A 56 -3.19 5.48 -14.88
C THR A 56 -3.66 4.03 -14.70
N SER A 57 -3.07 3.32 -13.73
CA SER A 57 -3.30 1.88 -13.55
C SER A 57 -4.47 1.53 -12.63
N GLY A 58 -4.96 2.49 -11.83
CA GLY A 58 -5.95 2.25 -10.78
C GLY A 58 -5.32 1.92 -9.43
N VAL A 59 -6.04 2.25 -8.35
CA VAL A 59 -5.52 2.15 -6.97
C VAL A 59 -5.33 0.69 -6.57
N GLY A 60 -6.32 -0.17 -6.78
CA GLY A 60 -6.24 -1.58 -6.43
C GLY A 60 -5.15 -2.31 -7.20
N ALA A 61 -5.02 -2.03 -8.50
CA ALA A 61 -3.97 -2.62 -9.34
C ALA A 61 -2.56 -2.22 -8.87
N ALA A 62 -2.36 -0.94 -8.51
CA ALA A 62 -1.10 -0.46 -7.95
C ALA A 62 -0.79 -1.12 -6.60
N ILE A 63 -1.78 -1.27 -5.71
CA ILE A 63 -1.65 -1.99 -4.43
C ILE A 63 -1.20 -3.44 -4.67
N HIS A 64 -1.89 -4.16 -5.55
CA HIS A 64 -1.57 -5.56 -5.87
C HIS A 64 -0.15 -5.69 -6.44
N ALA A 65 0.21 -4.84 -7.39
CA ALA A 65 1.55 -4.85 -7.99
C ALA A 65 2.64 -4.60 -6.94
N ALA A 66 2.43 -3.62 -6.05
CA ALA A 66 3.36 -3.30 -4.97
C ALA A 66 3.52 -4.47 -3.98
N CYS A 67 2.41 -5.05 -3.51
CA CYS A 67 2.43 -6.19 -2.60
C CYS A 67 3.13 -7.40 -3.23
N ARG A 68 2.84 -7.69 -4.50
CA ARG A 68 3.51 -8.75 -5.24
C ARG A 68 5.01 -8.50 -5.36
N ALA A 69 5.43 -7.28 -5.69
CA ALA A 69 6.85 -6.95 -5.82
C ALA A 69 7.61 -7.15 -4.50
N VAL A 70 7.03 -6.70 -3.38
CA VAL A 70 7.61 -6.90 -2.04
C VAL A 70 7.65 -8.39 -1.71
N ARG A 71 6.56 -9.13 -1.92
CA ARG A 71 6.54 -10.58 -1.67
C ARG A 71 7.59 -11.33 -2.50
N THR A 72 7.78 -10.97 -3.75
CA THR A 72 8.76 -11.61 -4.65
C THR A 72 10.21 -11.34 -4.25
N HIS A 73 10.55 -10.10 -3.86
CA HIS A 73 11.95 -9.69 -3.67
C HIS A 73 12.39 -9.69 -2.20
N VAL A 74 11.45 -9.59 -1.26
CA VAL A 74 11.71 -9.47 0.19
C VAL A 74 11.15 -10.67 0.96
N GLY A 75 10.06 -11.27 0.49
CA GLY A 75 9.51 -12.50 1.07
C GLY A 75 8.60 -12.33 2.28
N THR A 76 8.65 -11.19 2.96
CA THR A 76 7.75 -10.83 4.09
C THR A 76 7.09 -9.46 3.91
N ASN A 77 6.05 -9.19 4.70
CA ASN A 77 5.36 -7.91 4.73
C ASN A 77 6.15 -6.86 5.50
N THR A 78 6.64 -5.85 4.79
CA THR A 78 7.37 -4.71 5.37
C THR A 78 6.58 -3.41 5.30
N ASN A 79 5.64 -3.26 4.38
CA ASN A 79 5.09 -1.93 4.08
C ASN A 79 3.64 -1.93 3.57
N LEU A 80 2.85 -2.98 3.83
CA LEU A 80 1.44 -3.02 3.40
C LEU A 80 0.66 -1.77 3.84
N GLY A 81 0.79 -1.34 5.09
CA GLY A 81 0.10 -0.14 5.60
C GLY A 81 0.44 1.12 4.80
N LEU A 82 1.71 1.30 4.42
CA LEU A 82 2.15 2.40 3.56
C LEU A 82 1.61 2.26 2.14
N ILE A 83 1.63 1.06 1.58
CA ILE A 83 1.05 0.80 0.25
C ILE A 83 -0.42 1.24 0.21
N LEU A 84 -1.21 0.81 1.19
CA LEU A 84 -2.64 1.12 1.30
C LEU A 84 -2.90 2.62 1.49
N ALA A 85 -2.06 3.31 2.27
CA ALA A 85 -2.21 4.75 2.52
C ALA A 85 -1.76 5.60 1.33
N LEU A 86 -0.68 5.21 0.65
CA LEU A 86 -0.05 6.03 -0.40
C LEU A 86 -0.65 5.81 -1.79
N ALA A 87 -1.18 4.62 -2.10
CA ALA A 87 -1.78 4.35 -3.41
C ALA A 87 -2.89 5.35 -3.81
N PRO A 88 -3.91 5.64 -2.97
CA PRO A 88 -4.94 6.63 -3.34
C PRO A 88 -4.40 8.06 -3.40
N LEU A 89 -3.37 8.41 -2.61
CA LEU A 89 -2.70 9.71 -2.69
C LEU A 89 -1.93 9.86 -4.01
N ALA A 90 -1.25 8.81 -4.46
CA ALA A 90 -0.48 8.81 -5.70
C ALA A 90 -1.38 8.85 -6.95
N ALA A 91 -2.61 8.34 -6.83
CA ALA A 91 -3.63 8.39 -7.88
C ALA A 91 -4.23 9.79 -8.08
N VAL A 92 -3.99 10.75 -7.17
CA VAL A 92 -4.45 12.13 -7.36
C VAL A 92 -3.73 12.76 -8.57
N PRO A 93 -4.47 13.30 -9.55
CA PRO A 93 -3.87 13.96 -10.70
C PRO A 93 -3.08 15.19 -10.31
N ASP A 94 -2.08 15.48 -11.13
CA ASP A 94 -1.25 16.66 -10.94
C ASP A 94 -2.03 17.96 -11.06
N GLY A 95 -1.70 18.93 -10.20
CA GLY A 95 -2.37 20.24 -10.19
C GLY A 95 -3.73 20.25 -9.49
N VAL A 96 -4.25 19.08 -9.09
CA VAL A 96 -5.43 18.99 -8.23
C VAL A 96 -4.99 19.11 -6.76
N PRO A 97 -5.65 19.96 -5.94
CA PRO A 97 -5.39 20.00 -4.50
C PRO A 97 -5.58 18.61 -3.87
N LEU A 98 -4.58 18.15 -3.10
CA LEU A 98 -4.50 16.77 -2.63
C LEU A 98 -5.77 16.30 -1.90
N ARG A 99 -6.36 17.14 -1.03
CA ARG A 99 -7.59 16.82 -0.30
C ARG A 99 -8.77 16.58 -1.23
N GLU A 100 -9.02 17.50 -2.15
CA GLU A 100 -10.11 17.41 -3.13
C GLU A 100 -9.91 16.22 -4.07
N GLY A 101 -8.67 16.02 -4.54
CA GLY A 101 -8.32 14.90 -5.40
C GLY A 101 -8.50 13.56 -4.69
N LEU A 102 -8.07 13.45 -3.44
CA LEU A 102 -8.21 12.23 -2.65
C LEU A 102 -9.68 11.88 -2.42
N ASP A 103 -10.53 12.86 -2.07
CA ASP A 103 -11.96 12.63 -1.90
C ASP A 103 -12.59 12.06 -3.19
N ARG A 104 -12.19 12.57 -4.35
CA ARG A 104 -12.63 12.06 -5.66
C ARG A 104 -12.11 10.67 -5.97
N VAL A 105 -10.84 10.37 -5.66
CA VAL A 105 -10.25 9.04 -5.85
C VAL A 105 -10.99 8.03 -4.99
N LEU A 106 -11.15 8.29 -3.69
CA LEU A 106 -11.81 7.39 -2.75
C LEU A 106 -13.27 7.14 -3.12
N ALA A 107 -14.00 8.17 -3.57
CA ALA A 107 -15.39 8.05 -4.01
C ALA A 107 -15.58 7.23 -5.31
N ARG A 108 -14.50 7.01 -6.07
CA ARG A 108 -14.52 6.25 -7.34
C ARG A 108 -13.99 4.83 -7.22
N LEU A 109 -13.48 4.44 -6.04
CA LEU A 109 -13.03 3.07 -5.82
C LEU A 109 -14.18 2.09 -6.04
N ASP A 110 -13.95 1.11 -6.88
CA ASP A 110 -14.97 0.15 -7.29
C ASP A 110 -14.68 -1.28 -6.81
N HIS A 111 -15.43 -2.24 -7.36
CA HIS A 111 -15.26 -3.66 -7.07
C HIS A 111 -13.97 -4.25 -7.65
N ASP A 112 -13.46 -3.73 -8.77
CA ASP A 112 -12.20 -4.19 -9.35
C ASP A 112 -11.01 -3.71 -8.52
N ASP A 113 -11.06 -2.47 -8.01
CA ASP A 113 -10.10 -1.98 -7.01
C ASP A 113 -10.11 -2.88 -5.77
N ALA A 114 -11.30 -3.26 -5.28
CA ALA A 114 -11.44 -4.16 -4.14
C ALA A 114 -10.79 -5.50 -4.41
N LYS A 115 -11.09 -6.12 -5.57
CA LYS A 115 -10.56 -7.42 -5.96
C LYS A 115 -9.04 -7.42 -5.98
N TRP A 116 -8.42 -6.43 -6.61
CA TRP A 116 -6.96 -6.34 -6.67
C TRP A 116 -6.35 -6.04 -5.31
N ALA A 117 -6.91 -5.10 -4.56
CA ALA A 117 -6.40 -4.77 -3.23
C ALA A 117 -6.50 -5.96 -2.26
N PHE A 118 -7.60 -6.71 -2.26
CA PHE A 118 -7.80 -7.91 -1.44
C PHE A 118 -6.75 -8.97 -1.77
N GLN A 119 -6.53 -9.24 -3.06
CA GLN A 119 -5.46 -10.14 -3.50
C GLN A 119 -4.09 -9.64 -3.05
N GLY A 120 -3.83 -8.34 -3.12
CA GLY A 120 -2.59 -7.73 -2.64
C GLY A 120 -2.38 -7.92 -1.14
N ILE A 121 -3.42 -7.66 -0.33
CA ILE A 121 -3.41 -7.82 1.12
C ILE A 121 -3.18 -9.30 1.48
N ALA A 122 -3.89 -10.22 0.84
CA ALA A 122 -3.71 -11.66 1.04
C ALA A 122 -2.29 -12.13 0.67
N LEU A 123 -1.70 -11.60 -0.41
CA LEU A 123 -0.32 -11.90 -0.83
C LEU A 123 0.71 -11.36 0.16
N ALA A 124 0.48 -10.16 0.71
CA ALA A 124 1.32 -9.57 1.73
C ALA A 124 1.31 -10.41 3.02
N ASN A 125 0.19 -11.07 3.34
CA ASN A 125 0.03 -11.90 4.53
C ASN A 125 0.39 -11.15 5.84
N PRO A 126 -0.26 -10.01 6.12
CA PRO A 126 0.03 -9.22 7.31
C PRO A 126 -0.32 -9.98 8.60
N GLY A 127 0.47 -9.76 9.65
CA GLY A 127 0.13 -10.24 10.99
C GLY A 127 -1.18 -9.63 11.48
N GLY A 128 -1.96 -10.42 12.22
CA GLY A 128 -3.20 -9.96 12.87
C GLY A 128 -4.46 -9.97 12.01
N LEU A 129 -4.38 -10.41 10.75
CA LEU A 129 -5.53 -10.42 9.84
C LEU A 129 -6.63 -11.40 10.28
N GLY A 130 -6.25 -12.55 10.84
CA GLY A 130 -7.18 -13.58 11.29
C GLY A 130 -8.12 -14.07 10.18
N ALA A 131 -9.27 -14.61 10.57
CA ALA A 131 -10.39 -14.89 9.66
C ALA A 131 -11.48 -13.85 9.90
N ALA A 132 -11.97 -13.21 8.84
CA ALA A 132 -13.05 -12.24 8.94
C ALA A 132 -14.39 -12.90 8.59
N SER A 133 -15.43 -12.63 9.39
CA SER A 133 -16.78 -13.15 9.12
C SER A 133 -17.44 -12.51 7.90
N ALA A 134 -16.98 -11.32 7.51
CA ALA A 134 -17.43 -10.58 6.33
C ALA A 134 -16.22 -10.01 5.59
N GLN A 135 -16.23 -10.11 4.25
CA GLN A 135 -15.20 -9.58 3.36
C GLN A 135 -13.77 -10.06 3.71
N ASP A 136 -13.61 -11.36 3.98
CA ASP A 136 -12.29 -11.98 4.13
C ASP A 136 -11.47 -11.79 2.85
N VAL A 137 -10.23 -11.31 2.98
CA VAL A 137 -9.38 -11.00 1.82
C VAL A 137 -8.97 -12.23 1.01
N HIS A 138 -9.12 -13.43 1.58
CA HIS A 138 -8.90 -14.69 0.87
C HIS A 138 -10.10 -15.11 0.01
N ALA A 139 -11.23 -14.39 0.11
CA ALA A 139 -12.40 -14.56 -0.73
C ALA A 139 -12.57 -13.38 -1.71
N PRO A 140 -13.25 -13.58 -2.86
CA PRO A 140 -13.62 -12.46 -3.74
C PRO A 140 -14.50 -11.44 -2.99
N PRO A 141 -14.17 -10.13 -3.05
CA PRO A 141 -14.99 -9.11 -2.40
C PRO A 141 -16.34 -8.97 -3.09
N SER A 142 -17.37 -8.64 -2.30
CA SER A 142 -18.72 -8.32 -2.80
C SER A 142 -19.05 -6.83 -2.69
N VAL A 143 -18.11 -6.02 -2.18
CA VAL A 143 -18.26 -4.59 -1.91
C VAL A 143 -17.14 -3.80 -2.59
N SER A 144 -17.31 -2.48 -2.71
CA SER A 144 -16.22 -1.59 -3.15
C SER A 144 -15.07 -1.60 -2.15
N PHE A 145 -13.88 -1.18 -2.58
CA PHE A 145 -12.72 -1.21 -1.70
C PHE A 145 -12.90 -0.33 -0.44
N LEU A 146 -13.54 0.83 -0.61
CA LEU A 146 -13.80 1.76 0.49
C LEU A 146 -14.81 1.19 1.51
N GLU A 147 -15.84 0.47 1.04
CA GLU A 147 -16.78 -0.22 1.93
C GLU A 147 -16.10 -1.34 2.71
N GLY A 148 -15.25 -2.14 2.07
CA GLY A 148 -14.44 -3.16 2.73
C GLY A 148 -13.57 -2.56 3.84
N MET A 149 -12.90 -1.44 3.56
CA MET A 149 -12.08 -0.74 4.55
C MET A 149 -12.89 -0.19 5.74
N ARG A 150 -14.13 0.26 5.52
CA ARG A 150 -15.02 0.72 6.61
C ARG A 150 -15.48 -0.40 7.54
N LEU A 151 -15.58 -1.63 7.04
CA LEU A 151 -15.94 -2.79 7.85
C LEU A 151 -14.80 -3.28 8.75
N ALA A 152 -13.55 -2.93 8.42
CA ALA A 152 -12.35 -3.32 9.15
C ALA A 152 -11.93 -2.32 10.25
N ALA A 153 -12.62 -1.17 10.37
CA ALA A 153 -12.29 -0.06 11.26
C ALA A 153 -12.88 -0.19 12.67
#